data_AF-A0A1T5AZ14-F1
#
_entry.id   AF-A0A1T5AZ14-F1
#
_cell.length_a   1.000
_cell.length_b   1.000
_cell.length_c   1.000
_cell.angle_alpha   90.00
_cell.angle_beta   90.00
_cell.angle_gamma   90.00
#
_symmetry.space_group_name_H-M   'P 1'
#
loop_
_entity.id
_entity.type
_entity.pdbx_description
1 polymer ?
#
loop_
_entity_poly.entity_id
_entity_poly.type
_entity_poly.pdbx_seq_one_letter_code
_entity_poly.pdbx_strand_id
1 'polypeptide(L)'
;MGAAALAALASGALYDRIGLRGLLIALPLTAAGPFLSFTTTTVLVWAGAVAWGAALGIHEPTFRAAVADLVPPATRETGYGVFTAIYGTAWLAGSTIIGALYSASLTGLIIFTIATQLVVLIAFILALNDKDDSGSRERDKQCHQQMRRRQNK
;
A
#
# COMPACT_ATOMS: atom_id res chain seq x y z
N MET A 1 -8.57 18.85 5.66
CA MET A 1 -7.78 18.64 4.42
C MET A 1 -6.37 19.27 4.45
N GLY A 2 -6.09 20.32 5.25
CA GLY A 2 -4.72 20.86 5.37
C GLY A 2 -3.70 19.93 6.06
N ALA A 3 -4.13 19.15 7.05
CA ALA A 3 -3.27 18.14 7.69
C ALA A 3 -2.85 17.02 6.72
N ALA A 4 -3.70 16.66 5.74
CA ALA A 4 -3.38 15.68 4.71
C ALA A 4 -2.29 16.21 3.77
N ALA A 5 -2.31 17.49 3.41
CA ALA A 5 -1.30 18.12 2.57
C ALA A 5 0.08 18.22 3.28
N LEU A 6 0.10 18.55 4.56
CA LEU A 6 1.34 18.58 5.36
C LEU A 6 1.89 17.18 5.65
N ALA A 7 1.02 16.21 5.93
CA ALA A 7 1.39 14.81 6.08
C ALA A 7 1.91 14.22 4.76
N ALA A 8 1.31 14.58 3.61
CA ALA A 8 1.77 14.18 2.29
C ALA A 8 3.15 14.75 1.93
N LEU A 9 3.45 15.99 2.33
CA LEU A 9 4.78 16.59 2.18
C LEU A 9 5.84 15.86 3.03
N ALA A 10 5.51 15.51 4.27
CA ALA A 10 6.41 14.76 5.16
C ALA A 10 6.57 13.29 4.73
N SER A 11 5.50 12.66 4.25
CA SER A 11 5.51 11.27 3.78
C SER A 11 6.19 11.13 2.42
N GLY A 12 6.11 12.14 1.55
CA GLY A 12 6.88 12.19 0.30
C GLY A 12 8.39 12.16 0.56
N ALA A 13 8.86 12.92 1.56
CA ALA A 13 10.27 12.88 1.99
C ALA A 13 10.68 11.55 2.65
N LEU A 14 9.73 10.84 3.27
CA LEU A 14 9.96 9.52 3.86
C LEU A 14 9.91 8.40 2.79
N TYR A 15 9.09 8.55 1.75
CA TYR A 15 8.97 7.63 0.62
C TYR A 15 10.26 7.57 -0.20
N ASP A 16 10.90 8.73 -0.43
CA ASP A 16 12.20 8.84 -1.10
C ASP A 16 13.33 8.07 -0.40
N ARG A 17 13.16 7.66 0.86
CA ARG A 17 14.17 6.90 1.63
C ARG A 17 13.93 5.40 1.72
N ILE A 18 12.70 4.91 1.49
CA ILE A 18 12.31 3.53 1.87
C ILE A 18 11.68 2.74 0.71
N GLY A 19 11.24 3.41 -0.37
CA GLY A 19 10.69 2.75 -1.56
C GLY A 19 9.47 1.86 -1.27
N LEU A 20 9.28 0.79 -2.05
CA LEU A 20 8.12 -0.13 -1.98
C LEU A 20 7.92 -0.80 -0.60
N ARG A 21 8.96 -0.83 0.24
CA ARG A 21 8.91 -1.39 1.61
C ARG A 21 8.12 -0.50 2.58
N GLY A 22 7.86 0.76 2.23
CA GLY A 22 7.00 1.66 3.00
C GLY A 22 5.55 1.16 3.13
N LEU A 23 5.09 0.30 2.22
CA LEU A 23 3.74 -0.27 2.28
C LEU A 23 3.53 -1.20 3.49
N LEU A 24 4.61 -1.80 4.03
CA LEU A 24 4.57 -2.56 5.29
C LEU A 24 4.34 -1.68 6.52
N ILE A 25 4.75 -0.42 6.46
CA ILE A 25 4.59 0.55 7.55
C ILE A 25 3.22 1.22 7.44
N ALA A 26 2.71 1.42 6.22
CA ALA A 26 1.35 1.92 6.00
C ALA A 26 0.29 0.99 6.59
N LEU A 27 0.45 -0.33 6.47
CA LEU A 27 -0.53 -1.32 6.93
C LEU A 27 -0.89 -1.22 8.43
N PRO A 28 0.06 -1.20 9.39
CA PRO A 28 -0.25 -0.97 10.80
C PRO A 28 -0.72 0.46 11.10
N LEU A 29 -0.28 1.47 10.34
CA LEU A 29 -0.75 2.85 10.51
C LEU A 29 -2.23 3.01 10.14
N THR A 30 -2.68 2.38 9.04
CA THR A 30 -4.08 2.35 8.63
C THR A 30 -4.93 1.60 9.65
N ALA A 31 -4.39 0.53 10.24
CA ALA A 31 -5.05 -0.24 11.30
C ALA A 31 -5.14 0.53 12.63
N ALA A 32 -4.17 1.39 12.94
CA ALA A 32 -4.15 2.21 14.15
C ALA A 32 -5.08 3.44 14.07
N GLY A 33 -5.41 3.91 12.86
CA GLY A 33 -6.27 5.08 12.63
C GLY A 33 -7.64 5.02 13.33
N PRO A 34 -8.41 3.91 13.18
CA PRO A 34 -9.67 3.72 13.90
C PRO A 34 -9.48 3.61 15.41
N PHE A 35 -8.49 2.86 15.89
CA PHE A 35 -8.24 2.67 17.33
C PHE A 35 -7.89 3.98 18.05
N LEU A 36 -7.12 4.88 17.40
CA LEU A 36 -6.80 6.19 17.97
C LEU A 36 -7.95 7.20 17.83
N SER A 37 -8.74 7.13 16.75
CA SER A 37 -9.82 8.09 16.50
C SER A 37 -11.07 7.87 17.35
N PHE A 38 -11.29 6.65 17.87
CA PHE A 38 -12.43 6.33 18.74
C PHE A 38 -12.20 6.63 20.23
N THR A 39 -11.16 7.40 20.58
CA THR A 39 -10.95 7.88 21.95
C THR A 39 -11.54 9.27 22.16
N THR A 40 -12.18 9.53 23.31
CA THR A 40 -12.82 10.80 23.68
C THR A 40 -11.85 11.97 23.89
N THR A 41 -10.53 11.72 23.81
CA THR A 41 -9.47 12.71 23.99
C THR A 41 -9.12 13.37 22.66
N THR A 42 -9.35 14.69 22.55
CA THR A 42 -9.12 15.49 21.33
C THR A 42 -7.72 15.32 20.74
N VAL A 43 -6.69 15.15 21.57
CA VAL A 43 -5.30 14.96 21.12
C VAL A 43 -5.11 13.65 20.37
N LEU A 44 -5.77 12.57 20.79
CA LEU A 44 -5.68 11.26 20.13
C LEU A 44 -6.40 11.25 18.78
N VAL A 45 -7.49 12.00 18.65
CA VAL A 45 -8.21 12.19 17.38
C VAL A 45 -7.33 12.88 16.34
N TRP A 46 -6.59 13.92 16.74
CA TRP A 46 -5.64 14.59 15.84
C TRP A 46 -4.48 13.67 15.45
N ALA A 47 -3.93 12.90 16.39
CA ALA A 47 -2.89 11.93 16.10
C ALA A 47 -3.37 10.83 15.12
N GLY A 48 -4.60 10.33 15.32
CA GLY A 48 -5.24 9.36 14.42
C GLY A 48 -5.46 9.92 13.01
N ALA A 49 -5.91 11.17 12.89
CA ALA A 49 -6.10 11.84 11.60
C ALA A 49 -4.77 12.04 10.84
N VAL A 50 -3.69 12.38 11.55
CA VAL A 50 -2.34 12.48 10.96
C VAL A 50 -1.84 11.11 10.50
N ALA A 51 -1.99 10.08 11.33
CA ALA A 51 -1.60 8.71 10.98
C ALA A 51 -2.39 8.17 9.76
N TRP A 52 -3.70 8.44 9.72
CA TRP A 52 -4.56 8.10 8.58
C TRP A 52 -4.14 8.83 7.29
N GLY A 53 -3.85 10.14 7.39
CA GLY A 53 -3.34 10.94 6.28
C GLY A 53 -2.01 10.42 5.75
N ALA A 54 -1.08 10.04 6.65
CA ALA A 54 0.19 9.46 6.28
C ALA A 54 0.03 8.10 5.56
N ALA A 55 -0.90 7.26 6.03
CA ALA A 55 -1.21 5.99 5.36
C ALA A 55 -1.72 6.21 3.92
N LEU A 56 -2.70 7.10 3.73
CA LEU A 56 -3.20 7.44 2.39
C LEU A 56 -2.10 8.03 1.49
N GLY A 57 -1.25 8.89 2.06
CA GLY A 57 -0.10 9.46 1.38
C GLY A 57 0.95 8.45 0.92
N ILE A 58 1.00 7.26 1.52
CA ILE A 58 1.86 6.15 1.08
C ILE A 58 1.13 5.26 0.06
N HIS A 59 -0.16 4.98 0.26
CA HIS A 59 -0.93 4.10 -0.62
C HIS A 59 -1.10 4.66 -2.04
N GLU A 60 -1.57 5.91 -2.16
CA GLU A 60 -1.94 6.48 -3.46
C GLU A 60 -0.77 6.64 -4.47
N PRO A 61 0.43 7.12 -4.10
CA PRO A 61 1.53 7.26 -5.03
C PRO A 61 2.12 5.91 -5.43
N THR A 62 2.18 4.96 -4.49
CA THR A 62 2.71 3.62 -4.73
C THR A 62 1.88 2.87 -5.77
N PHE A 63 0.55 2.92 -5.66
CA PHE A 63 -0.32 2.30 -6.66
C PHE A 63 -0.21 2.98 -8.03
N ARG A 64 -0.12 4.32 -8.07
CA ARG A 64 0.07 5.04 -9.34
C ARG A 64 1.40 4.71 -10.00
N ALA A 65 2.49 4.64 -9.23
CA ALA A 65 3.80 4.21 -9.74
C ALA A 65 3.76 2.77 -10.29
N ALA A 66 3.11 1.84 -9.58
CA ALA A 66 2.97 0.46 -10.05
C ALA A 66 2.21 0.38 -11.39
N VAL A 67 1.15 1.17 -11.57
CA VAL A 67 0.42 1.25 -12.86
C VAL A 67 1.33 1.84 -13.96
N ALA A 68 2.13 2.85 -13.65
CA ALA A 68 3.04 3.47 -14.61
C ALA A 68 4.15 2.52 -15.10
N ASP A 69 4.60 1.60 -14.24
CA ASP A 69 5.61 0.58 -14.55
C ASP A 69 5.01 -0.60 -15.34
N LEU A 70 3.75 -0.96 -15.09
CA LEU A 70 3.07 -2.08 -15.75
C LEU A 70 2.52 -1.73 -17.15
N VAL A 71 2.21 -0.46 -17.41
CA VAL A 71 1.52 -0.03 -18.63
C VAL A 71 2.47 0.71 -19.58
N PRO A 72 2.55 0.31 -20.87
CA PRO A 72 3.36 0.99 -21.87
C PRO A 72 3.03 2.49 -21.97
N PRO A 73 4.02 3.36 -22.23
CA PRO A 73 3.82 4.82 -22.24
C PRO A 73 2.66 5.30 -23.11
N ALA A 74 2.43 4.64 -24.25
CA ALA A 74 1.40 4.98 -25.22
C ALA A 74 -0.05 4.71 -24.74
N THR A 75 -0.25 3.89 -23.70
CA THR A 75 -1.59 3.50 -23.21
C THR A 75 -1.76 3.74 -21.71
N ARG A 76 -0.87 4.54 -21.10
CA ARG A 76 -0.91 4.85 -19.65
C ARG A 76 -2.22 5.50 -19.22
N GLU A 77 -2.80 6.36 -20.06
CA GLU A 77 -4.05 7.06 -19.77
C GLU A 77 -5.21 6.07 -19.57
N THR A 78 -5.33 5.08 -20.46
CA THR A 78 -6.30 3.98 -20.35
C THR A 78 -6.00 3.09 -19.14
N GLY A 79 -4.72 2.80 -18.89
CA GLY A 79 -4.28 2.03 -17.72
C GLY A 79 -4.70 2.68 -16.40
N TYR A 80 -4.50 3.99 -16.26
CA TYR A 80 -4.97 4.76 -15.12
C TYR A 80 -6.50 4.82 -15.03
N GLY A 81 -7.21 4.95 -16.16
CA GLY A 81 -8.67 4.92 -16.20
C GLY A 81 -9.24 3.61 -15.65
N VAL A 82 -8.74 2.47 -16.11
CA VAL A 82 -9.16 1.13 -15.64
C VAL A 82 -8.83 0.94 -14.16
N PHE A 83 -7.62 1.32 -13.75
CA PHE A 83 -7.22 1.26 -12.34
C PHE A 83 -8.20 2.05 -11.45
N THR A 84 -8.51 3.28 -11.84
CA THR A 84 -9.39 4.15 -11.05
C THR A 84 -10.81 3.61 -10.97
N ALA A 85 -11.33 3.03 -12.07
CA ALA A 85 -12.65 2.41 -12.10
C ALA A 85 -12.73 1.19 -11.16
N ILE A 86 -11.74 0.30 -11.22
CA ILE A 86 -11.67 -0.88 -10.33
C ILE A 86 -11.54 -0.43 -8.88
N TYR A 87 -10.63 0.50 -8.60
CA TYR A 87 -10.40 1.01 -7.26
C TYR A 87 -11.65 1.65 -6.66
N GLY A 88 -12.33 2.53 -7.41
CA GLY A 88 -13.57 3.16 -6.97
C GLY A 88 -14.70 2.16 -6.72
N THR A 89 -14.85 1.17 -7.61
CA THR A 89 -15.88 0.13 -7.45
C THR A 89 -15.61 -0.75 -6.23
N ALA A 90 -14.35 -1.15 -6.01
CA ALA A 90 -13.95 -1.90 -4.83
C ALA A 90 -14.18 -1.10 -3.55
N TRP A 91 -13.86 0.21 -3.56
CA TRP A 91 -14.10 1.09 -2.44
C TRP A 91 -15.59 1.20 -2.10
N LEU A 92 -16.43 1.37 -3.12
CA LEU A 92 -17.89 1.46 -2.94
C LEU A 92 -18.45 0.15 -2.38
N ALA A 93 -18.06 -0.99 -2.93
CA ALA A 93 -18.46 -2.31 -2.47
C ALA A 93 -18.05 -2.55 -1.00
N GLY A 94 -16.78 -2.28 -0.67
CA GLY A 94 -16.27 -2.40 0.69
C GLY A 94 -17.01 -1.51 1.69
N SER A 95 -17.26 -0.25 1.32
CA SER A 95 -18.00 0.69 2.17
C SER A 95 -19.45 0.25 2.39
N THR A 96 -20.08 -0.31 1.36
CA THR A 96 -21.45 -0.84 1.44
C THR A 96 -21.52 -2.05 2.37
N ILE A 97 -20.57 -2.99 2.25
CA ILE A 97 -20.47 -4.15 3.13
C ILE A 97 -20.24 -3.71 4.58
N ILE A 98 -19.29 -2.80 4.81
CA ILE A 98 -19.00 -2.25 6.14
C ILE A 98 -20.23 -1.57 6.74
N GLY A 99 -20.95 -0.75 5.96
CA GLY A 99 -22.16 -0.08 6.40
C GLY A 99 -23.30 -1.05 6.72
N ALA A 100 -23.48 -2.10 5.92
CA ALA A 100 -24.49 -3.13 6.16
C ALA A 100 -24.16 -3.96 7.41
N LEU A 101 -22.88 -4.34 7.59
CA LEU A 101 -22.42 -5.09 8.77
C LEU A 101 -22.51 -4.27 10.04
N TYR A 102 -22.28 -2.96 9.98
CA TYR A 102 -22.36 -2.07 11.14
C TYR A 102 -23.75 -2.13 11.81
N SER A 103 -24.82 -2.14 11.02
CA SER A 103 -26.19 -2.22 11.53
C SER A 103 -26.62 -3.63 11.94
N ALA A 104 -25.97 -4.68 11.40
CA ALA A 104 -26.35 -6.07 11.63
C ALA A 104 -25.61 -6.71 12.83
N SER A 105 -24.30 -6.57 12.92
CA SER A 105 -23.49 -7.15 14.00
C SER A 105 -22.09 -6.55 14.05
N LEU A 106 -21.73 -5.98 15.20
CA LEU A 106 -20.39 -5.47 15.48
C LEU A 106 -19.32 -6.58 15.38
N THR A 107 -19.67 -7.81 15.77
CA THR A 107 -18.75 -8.96 15.68
C THR A 107 -18.46 -9.35 14.23
N GLY A 108 -19.48 -9.31 13.36
CA GLY A 108 -19.31 -9.57 11.93
C GLY A 108 -18.37 -8.55 11.27
N LEU A 109 -18.49 -7.28 11.66
CA LEU A 109 -17.61 -6.20 11.22
C LEU A 109 -16.14 -6.47 11.59
N ILE A 110 -15.88 -6.82 12.85
CA ILE A 110 -14.52 -7.10 13.34
C ILE A 110 -13.90 -8.28 12.58
N ILE A 111 -14.65 -9.38 12.40
CA ILE A 111 -14.17 -10.57 11.68
C ILE A 111 -13.84 -10.20 10.23
N PHE A 112 -14.72 -9.45 9.55
CA PHE A 112 -14.50 -9.03 8.17
C PHE A 112 -13.24 -8.16 8.04
N THR A 113 -13.05 -7.18 8.94
CA THR A 113 -11.86 -6.32 8.93
C THR A 113 -10.57 -7.12 9.14
N ILE A 114 -10.53 -8.00 10.15
CA ILE A 114 -9.36 -8.84 10.43
C ILE A 114 -9.07 -9.78 9.26
N ALA A 115 -10.08 -10.45 8.72
CA ALA A 115 -9.91 -11.35 7.58
C ALA A 115 -9.34 -10.62 6.36
N THR A 116 -9.86 -9.43 6.04
CA THR A 116 -9.39 -8.63 4.91
C THR A 116 -7.95 -8.16 5.11
N GLN A 117 -7.59 -7.75 6.33
CA GLN A 117 -6.21 -7.38 6.67
C GLN A 117 -5.25 -8.56 6.52
N LEU A 118 -5.64 -9.77 6.96
CA LEU A 118 -4.82 -10.97 6.81
C LEU A 118 -4.60 -11.34 5.35
N VAL A 119 -5.65 -11.27 4.52
CA VAL A 119 -5.54 -11.53 3.07
C VAL A 119 -4.55 -10.56 2.42
N VAL A 120 -4.65 -9.28 2.73
CA VAL A 120 -3.71 -8.26 2.19
C VAL A 120 -2.28 -8.52 2.66
N LEU A 121 -2.09 -8.84 3.95
CA LEU A 121 -0.77 -9.13 4.51
C LEU A 121 -0.12 -10.34 3.84
N ILE A 122 -0.87 -11.44 3.67
CA ILE A 122 -0.37 -12.67 3.02
C ILE A 122 -0.03 -12.37 1.56
N ALA A 123 -0.93 -11.73 0.81
CA ALA A 123 -0.70 -11.40 -0.59
C ALA A 123 0.56 -10.52 -0.76
N PHE A 124 0.77 -9.58 0.17
CA PHE A 124 1.92 -8.69 0.14
C PHE A 124 3.24 -9.42 0.46
N ILE A 125 3.25 -10.32 1.44
CA ILE A 125 4.43 -11.16 1.75
C ILE A 125 4.81 -12.03 0.55
N LEU A 126 3.82 -12.65 -0.10
CA LEU A 126 4.06 -13.45 -1.31
C LEU A 126 4.66 -12.60 -2.44
N ALA A 127 4.14 -11.39 -2.64
CA ALA A 127 4.66 -10.46 -3.66
C ALA A 127 6.09 -9.98 -3.37
N LEU A 128 6.50 -9.86 -2.10
CA LEU A 128 7.88 -9.53 -1.74
C LEU A 128 8.83 -10.70 -1.94
N ASN A 129 8.42 -11.92 -1.60
CA ASN A 129 9.24 -13.12 -1.80
C ASN A 129 9.60 -13.32 -3.28
N ASP A 130 8.67 -13.02 -4.19
CA ASP A 130 8.88 -13.19 -5.63
C ASP A 130 9.91 -12.20 -6.20
N LYS A 131 9.95 -10.97 -5.64
CA LYS A 131 10.95 -9.95 -6.01
C LYS A 131 12.35 -10.27 -5.46
N ASP A 132 12.44 -10.81 -4.25
CA ASP A 132 13.73 -11.19 -3.67
C ASP A 132 14.35 -12.41 -4.39
N ASP A 133 13.55 -13.39 -4.81
CA ASP A 133 14.05 -14.54 -5.59
C ASP A 133 14.51 -14.12 -7.00
N SER A 134 13.75 -13.27 -7.67
CA SER A 134 14.10 -12.68 -8.97
C SER A 134 15.42 -11.90 -8.91
N GLY A 135 15.58 -11.03 -7.90
CA GLY A 135 16.79 -10.24 -7.70
C GLY A 135 18.03 -11.07 -7.33
N SER A 136 17.85 -12.20 -6.65
CA SER A 136 18.96 -13.13 -6.36
C SER A 136 19.45 -13.84 -7.63
N ARG A 137 18.53 -14.35 -8.47
CA ARG A 137 18.84 -15.03 -9.73
C ARG A 137 19.51 -14.12 -10.75
N GLU A 138 19.10 -12.86 -10.83
CA GLU A 138 19.70 -11.89 -11.76
C GLU A 138 21.15 -11.56 -11.41
N ARG A 139 21.44 -11.35 -10.11
CA ARG A 139 22.79 -11.11 -9.59
C ARG A 139 23.70 -12.31 -9.82
N ASP A 140 23.18 -13.51 -9.64
CA ASP A 140 23.96 -14.75 -9.83
C ASP A 140 24.32 -14.95 -11.31
N LYS A 141 23.39 -14.69 -12.23
CA LYS A 141 23.67 -14.68 -13.69
C LYS A 141 24.75 -13.66 -14.07
N GLN A 142 24.69 -12.44 -13.53
CA GLN A 142 25.68 -11.40 -13.79
C GLN A 142 27.08 -11.77 -13.26
N CYS A 143 27.15 -12.37 -12.06
CA CYS A 143 28.39 -12.87 -11.47
C CYS A 143 29.01 -13.97 -12.36
N HIS A 144 28.19 -14.94 -12.78
CA HIS A 144 28.62 -16.04 -13.65
C HIS A 144 29.11 -15.54 -15.02
N GLN A 145 28.46 -14.51 -15.57
CA GLN A 145 28.83 -13.90 -16.85
C GLN A 145 30.13 -13.06 -16.74
N GLN A 146 30.33 -12.36 -15.62
CA GLN A 146 31.60 -11.67 -15.32
C GLN A 146 32.77 -12.65 -15.15
N MET A 147 32.58 -13.78 -14.45
CA MET A 147 33.62 -14.79 -14.31
C MET A 147 34.03 -15.38 -15.67
N ARG A 148 33.06 -15.69 -16.54
CA ARG A 148 33.33 -16.14 -17.92
C ARG A 148 34.10 -15.11 -18.73
N ARG A 149 33.79 -13.81 -18.59
CA ARG A 149 34.53 -12.73 -19.27
C ARG A 149 35.96 -12.58 -18.78
N ARG A 150 36.25 -12.89 -17.51
CA ARG A 150 37.62 -12.87 -16.97
C ARG A 150 38.47 -14.07 -17.42
N GLN A 151 37.86 -15.23 -17.67
CA GLN A 151 38.58 -16.41 -18.17
C GLN A 151 38.92 -16.36 -19.66
N ASN A 152 38.22 -15.53 -20.44
CA ASN A 152 38.41 -15.38 -21.88
C ASN A 152 39.34 -14.20 -22.26
N LYS A 153 40.00 -13.59 -21.28
CA LYS A 153 40.99 -12.51 -21.43
C LYS A 153 42.34 -13.01 -20.95
#